data_AF-A0A7C5MNZ5-F1
#
_entry.id   AF-A0A7C5MNZ5-F1
#
_cell.length_a   1.000
_cell.length_b   1.000
_cell.length_c   1.000
_cell.angle_alpha   90.00
_cell.angle_beta   90.00
_cell.angle_gamma   90.00
#
_symmetry.space_group_name_H-M   'P 1'
#
loop_
_entity.id
_entity.type
_entity.pdbx_description
1 polymer ?
#
loop_
_entity_poly.entity_id
_entity_poly.type
_entity_poly.pdbx_seq_one_letter_code
_entity_poly.pdbx_strand_id
1 'polypeptide(L)'
;MHTLGIDHIPIKKPPKGGIPVIDTVGYRKSIKAGEFDRKLIFDRFTEKGVVWQDGMEESIDLVIFATGFRPRFKWLSGLNVMDREGNILHRRGVSEIVSGLYFAGLFLQRNAASGNVRGAAFDAEYVVRRALHHLGVHSRSAAKDARQTAWRQLRRKLDQE
;
A
#
# COMPACT_ATOMS: atom_id res chain seq x y z
N MET A 1 -13.80 -3.81 -18.23
CA MET A 1 -13.67 -3.33 -16.84
C MET A 1 -13.09 -1.92 -16.90
N HIS A 2 -13.93 -0.89 -16.73
CA HIS A 2 -13.53 0.51 -16.97
C HIS A 2 -12.60 1.01 -15.87
N THR A 3 -11.40 1.45 -16.24
CA THR A 3 -10.40 2.08 -15.38
C THR A 3 -10.88 3.50 -15.03
N LEU A 4 -11.26 3.76 -13.78
CA LEU A 4 -11.77 5.08 -13.36
C LEU A 4 -10.68 6.16 -13.21
N GLY A 5 -9.48 5.93 -13.77
CA GLY A 5 -8.35 6.88 -13.72
C GLY A 5 -7.64 7.01 -12.37
N ILE A 6 -8.29 6.61 -11.26
CA ILE A 6 -7.74 6.65 -9.89
C ILE A 6 -6.49 5.77 -9.75
N ASP A 7 -6.41 4.69 -10.54
CA ASP A 7 -5.30 3.73 -10.57
C ASP A 7 -3.99 4.31 -11.11
N HIS A 8 -4.05 5.45 -11.80
CA HIS A 8 -2.90 6.08 -12.46
C HIS A 8 -2.45 7.38 -11.81
N ILE A 9 -3.09 7.84 -10.72
CA ILE A 9 -2.72 9.09 -10.07
C ILE A 9 -1.34 8.93 -9.42
N PRO A 10 -0.27 9.53 -9.97
CA PRO A 10 1.02 9.54 -9.32
C PRO A 10 0.93 10.57 -8.21
N ILE A 11 0.85 10.09 -6.98
CA ILE A 11 0.79 10.95 -5.81
C ILE A 11 2.20 11.55 -5.62
N LYS A 12 2.47 12.68 -6.28
CA LYS A 12 3.74 13.44 -6.11
C LYS A 12 3.89 14.01 -4.69
N LYS A 13 2.79 14.13 -3.96
CA LYS A 13 2.73 14.48 -2.53
C LYS A 13 1.62 13.65 -1.90
N PRO A 14 1.90 12.77 -0.91
CA PRO A 14 0.83 12.08 -0.19
C PRO A 14 -0.17 13.13 0.29
N PRO A 15 -1.49 12.88 0.21
CA PRO A 15 -2.46 13.82 0.77
C PRO A 15 -2.02 14.16 2.19
N LYS A 16 -1.94 15.45 2.51
CA LYS A 16 -1.75 15.88 3.89
C LYS A 16 -3.06 15.55 4.60
N GLY A 17 -3.09 14.41 5.27
CA GLY A 17 -4.30 13.83 5.85
C GLY A 17 -4.31 12.34 5.58
N GLY A 18 -4.65 11.56 6.61
CA GLY A 18 -4.57 10.11 6.59
C GLY A 18 -5.43 9.42 5.52
N ILE A 19 -5.59 8.11 5.67
CA ILE A 19 -6.37 7.30 4.75
C ILE A 19 -7.79 7.88 4.64
N PRO A 20 -8.30 8.17 3.43
CA PRO A 20 -9.65 8.69 3.28
C PRO A 20 -10.65 7.68 3.84
N VAL A 21 -11.51 8.14 4.74
CA VAL A 21 -12.63 7.35 5.26
C VAL A 21 -13.81 7.52 4.32
N ILE A 22 -14.37 6.40 3.86
CA ILE A 22 -15.59 6.40 3.05
C ILE A 22 -16.77 6.60 4.01
N ASP A 23 -17.46 7.73 3.88
CA ASP A 23 -18.64 8.05 4.67
C ASP A 23 -19.90 7.82 3.83
N THR A 24 -20.51 6.64 3.97
CA THR A 24 -21.76 6.29 3.26
C THR A 24 -23.01 6.68 4.04
N VAL A 25 -22.89 6.90 5.35
CA VAL A 25 -24.04 7.10 6.26
C VAL A 25 -24.24 8.57 6.62
N GLY A 26 -23.25 9.43 6.32
CA GLY A 26 -23.31 10.86 6.60
C GLY A 26 -22.76 11.25 7.96
N TYR A 27 -21.89 10.43 8.57
CA TYR A 27 -21.26 10.73 9.86
C TYR A 27 -20.54 12.08 9.86
N ARG A 28 -19.97 12.50 8.72
CA ARG A 28 -19.35 13.81 8.58
C ARG A 28 -20.35 14.95 8.83
N LYS A 29 -21.60 14.78 8.42
CA LYS A 29 -22.66 15.76 8.65
C LYS A 29 -23.02 15.80 10.14
N SER A 30 -23.27 14.64 10.75
CA SER A 30 -23.60 14.51 12.18
C SER A 30 -22.50 15.08 13.10
N ILE A 31 -21.22 14.80 12.79
CA ILE A 31 -20.08 15.37 13.52
C ILE A 31 -20.06 16.90 13.42
N LYS A 32 -20.33 17.46 12.23
CA LYS A 32 -20.38 18.92 12.04
C LYS A 32 -21.58 19.58 12.73
N ALA A 33 -22.68 18.85 12.83
CA ALA A 33 -23.89 19.31 13.50
C ALA A 33 -23.81 19.22 15.04
N GLY A 34 -22.76 18.60 15.59
CA GLY A 34 -22.59 18.45 17.04
C GLY A 34 -23.52 17.39 17.64
N GLU A 35 -23.98 16.42 16.84
CA GLU A 35 -24.87 15.35 17.30
C GLU A 35 -24.20 14.35 18.26
N PHE A 36 -22.87 14.43 18.42
CA PHE A 36 -22.08 13.60 19.33
C PHE A 36 -21.41 14.46 20.40
N ASP A 37 -21.52 14.04 21.66
CA ASP A 37 -20.71 14.61 22.74
C ASP A 37 -19.25 14.19 22.58
N ARG A 38 -18.42 15.12 22.11
CA ARG A 38 -17.01 14.87 21.80
C ARG A 38 -16.13 15.48 22.90
N LYS A 39 -15.59 14.62 23.75
CA LYS A 39 -14.59 14.98 24.77
C LYS A 39 -13.19 14.51 24.36
N LEU A 40 -12.16 15.06 24.99
CA LEU A 40 -10.81 14.48 24.94
C LEU A 40 -10.81 13.14 25.68
N ILE A 41 -9.73 12.38 25.57
CA ILE A 41 -9.64 11.10 26.27
C ILE A 41 -9.69 11.34 27.79
N PHE A 42 -10.45 10.50 28.49
CA PHE A 42 -10.47 10.45 29.96
C PHE A 42 -9.10 10.01 30.49
N ASP A 43 -8.80 10.31 31.76
CA ASP A 43 -7.50 10.00 32.37
C ASP A 43 -7.40 8.54 32.81
N ARG A 44 -8.48 7.98 33.35
CA ARG A 44 -8.52 6.59 33.80
C ARG A 44 -9.92 5.99 33.78
N PHE A 45 -9.97 4.67 33.77
CA PHE A 45 -11.18 3.92 34.08
C PHE A 45 -11.43 3.84 35.58
N THR A 46 -12.69 3.60 35.94
CA THR A 46 -13.15 3.16 37.26
C THR A 46 -13.88 1.83 37.10
N GLU A 47 -14.34 1.24 38.20
CA GLU A 47 -15.16 0.03 38.12
C GLU A 47 -16.48 0.25 37.35
N LYS A 48 -17.00 1.50 37.34
CA LYS A 48 -18.32 1.85 36.80
C LYS A 48 -18.26 2.80 35.61
N GLY A 49 -17.08 3.28 35.22
CA GLY A 49 -16.95 4.25 34.14
C GLY A 49 -15.57 4.86 34.00
N VAL A 50 -15.50 6.18 33.88
CA VAL A 50 -14.26 6.91 33.59
C VAL A 50 -14.14 8.18 34.42
N VAL A 51 -12.91 8.63 34.67
CA VAL A 51 -12.61 9.94 35.26
C VAL A 51 -11.98 10.84 34.20
N TRP A 52 -12.58 12.01 34.02
CA TRP A 52 -12.13 13.04 33.10
C TRP A 52 -10.98 13.87 33.70
N GLN A 53 -10.36 14.69 32.85
CA GLN A 53 -9.20 15.52 33.22
C GLN A 53 -9.50 16.59 34.29
N ASP A 54 -10.77 16.95 34.46
CA ASP A 54 -11.25 17.85 35.50
C ASP A 54 -11.55 17.13 36.82
N GLY A 55 -11.33 15.81 36.88
CA GLY A 55 -11.59 14.97 38.05
C GLY A 55 -13.02 14.46 38.15
N MET A 56 -13.92 14.84 37.23
CA MET A 56 -15.30 14.36 37.25
C MET A 56 -15.38 12.88 36.84
N GLU A 57 -16.12 12.09 37.61
CA GLU A 57 -16.42 10.69 37.28
C GLU A 57 -17.75 10.60 36.52
N GLU A 58 -17.74 9.87 35.40
CA GLU A 58 -18.91 9.58 34.59
C GLU A 58 -19.08 8.07 34.48
N SER A 59 -20.28 7.57 34.79
CA SER A 59 -20.61 6.14 34.64
C SER A 59 -20.78 5.80 33.16
N ILE A 60 -20.13 4.72 32.71
CA ILE A 60 -20.13 4.28 31.31
C ILE A 60 -20.38 2.77 31.27
N ASP A 61 -21.43 2.35 30.58
CA ASP A 61 -21.80 0.93 30.49
C ASP A 61 -21.03 0.17 29.39
N LEU A 62 -20.58 0.87 28.34
CA LEU A 62 -19.93 0.27 27.17
C LEU A 62 -18.81 1.15 26.62
N VAL A 63 -17.66 0.52 26.36
CA VAL A 63 -16.50 1.15 25.73
C VAL A 63 -16.18 0.42 24.43
N ILE A 64 -16.15 1.15 23.32
CA ILE A 64 -15.78 0.61 22.01
C ILE A 64 -14.40 1.14 21.61
N PHE A 65 -13.40 0.27 21.56
CA PHE A 65 -12.05 0.63 21.11
C PHE A 65 -11.97 0.71 19.58
N ALA A 66 -12.26 1.88 19.02
CA ALA A 66 -12.14 2.17 17.59
C ALA A 66 -10.73 2.69 17.20
N THR A 67 -9.66 2.08 17.73
CA THR A 67 -8.27 2.60 17.62
C THR A 67 -7.55 2.27 16.30
N GLY A 68 -8.22 1.56 15.38
CA GLY A 68 -7.63 1.10 14.12
C GLY A 68 -6.61 -0.04 14.30
N PHE A 69 -5.75 -0.23 13.29
CA PHE A 69 -4.72 -1.28 13.26
C PHE A 69 -3.33 -0.69 12.98
N ARG A 70 -2.28 -1.41 13.38
CA ARG A 70 -0.88 -1.10 13.03
C ARG A 70 -0.31 -2.24 12.18
N PRO A 71 0.42 -1.96 11.09
CA PRO A 71 1.15 -2.99 10.36
C PRO A 71 2.11 -3.74 11.29
N ARG A 72 2.15 -5.07 11.20
CA ARG A 72 2.99 -5.90 12.07
C ARG A 72 3.97 -6.73 11.26
N PHE A 73 5.21 -6.25 11.16
CA PHE A 73 6.29 -6.86 10.41
C PHE A 73 7.39 -7.48 11.29
N LYS A 74 7.08 -7.83 12.55
CA LYS A 74 8.07 -8.39 13.50
C LYS A 74 8.85 -9.61 12.96
N TRP A 75 8.24 -10.39 12.08
CA TRP A 75 8.87 -11.54 11.42
C TRP A 75 10.02 -11.16 10.47
N LEU A 76 10.14 -9.87 10.10
CA LEU A 76 11.24 -9.30 9.31
C LEU A 76 12.34 -8.64 10.15
N SER A 77 12.25 -8.69 11.48
CA SER A 77 13.15 -7.95 12.38
C SER A 77 14.63 -8.24 12.17
N GLY A 78 15.01 -9.45 11.74
CA GLY A 78 16.40 -9.81 11.44
C GLY A 78 16.98 -9.18 10.16
N LEU A 79 16.16 -8.53 9.33
CA LEU A 79 16.60 -7.97 8.04
C LEU A 79 16.88 -6.47 8.09
N ASN A 80 16.60 -5.80 9.21
CA ASN A 80 16.76 -4.34 9.36
C ASN A 80 16.02 -3.52 8.28
N VAL A 81 14.90 -4.03 7.77
CA VAL A 81 14.12 -3.42 6.68
C VAL A 81 13.05 -2.43 7.17
N MET A 82 13.10 -2.01 8.44
CA MET A 82 12.10 -1.13 9.06
C MET A 82 12.74 0.12 9.64
N ASP A 83 12.01 1.24 9.62
CA ASP A 83 12.36 2.45 10.38
C ASP A 83 12.03 2.29 11.88
N ARG A 84 12.27 3.35 12.67
CA ARG A 84 12.00 3.35 14.12
C ARG A 84 10.51 3.28 14.44
N GLU A 85 9.68 3.69 13.48
CA GLU A 85 8.23 3.73 13.55
C GLU A 85 7.59 2.40 13.10
N GLY A 86 8.39 1.45 12.60
CA GLY A 86 7.95 0.12 12.16
C GLY A 86 7.44 0.06 10.71
N ASN A 87 7.67 1.10 9.90
CA ASN A 87 7.34 1.11 8.49
C ASN A 87 8.45 0.42 7.67
N ILE A 88 8.06 -0.27 6.60
CA ILE A 88 9.01 -0.94 5.71
C ILE A 88 9.76 0.09 4.85
N LEU A 89 11.09 0.01 4.87
CA LEU A 89 12.00 0.81 4.04
C LEU A 89 12.03 0.25 2.61
N HIS A 90 11.28 0.89 1.71
CA HIS A 90 11.19 0.47 0.32
C HIS A 90 10.99 1.65 -0.65
N ARG A 91 11.35 1.42 -1.91
CA ARG A 91 10.93 2.26 -3.04
C ARG A 91 10.02 1.47 -3.97
N ARG A 92 8.73 1.82 -3.98
CA ARG A 92 7.73 1.15 -4.84
C ARG A 92 7.63 -0.37 -4.65
N GLY A 93 7.88 -0.86 -3.44
CA GLY A 93 7.94 -2.28 -3.10
C GLY A 93 9.29 -2.95 -3.30
N VAL A 94 10.32 -2.24 -3.76
CA VAL A 94 11.71 -2.76 -3.78
C VAL A 94 12.39 -2.37 -2.47
N SER A 95 12.95 -3.33 -1.72
CA SER A 95 13.66 -3.03 -0.48
C SER A 95 14.83 -2.08 -0.71
N GLU A 96 15.02 -1.10 0.17
CA GLU A 96 16.19 -0.21 0.15
C GLU A 96 17.39 -0.81 0.92
N ILE A 97 17.16 -1.86 1.72
CA ILE A 97 18.16 -2.45 2.62
C ILE A 97 18.67 -3.80 2.10
N VAL A 98 17.77 -4.69 1.67
CA VAL A 98 18.13 -6.06 1.27
C VAL A 98 17.94 -6.22 -0.24
N SER A 99 19.05 -6.42 -0.96
CA SER A 99 19.01 -6.71 -2.39
C SER A 99 18.25 -8.01 -2.66
N GLY A 100 17.37 -8.02 -3.66
CA GLY A 100 16.54 -9.18 -3.99
C GLY A 100 15.28 -9.34 -3.12
N LEU A 101 15.05 -8.46 -2.13
CA LEU A 101 13.82 -8.44 -1.34
C LEU A 101 12.79 -7.48 -1.93
N TYR A 102 11.56 -7.97 -2.08
CA TYR A 102 10.44 -7.23 -2.65
C TYR A 102 9.18 -7.40 -1.81
N PHE A 103 8.33 -6.38 -1.81
CA PHE A 103 7.08 -6.31 -1.07
C PHE A 103 5.93 -6.01 -2.02
N ALA A 104 4.77 -6.63 -1.77
CA ALA A 104 3.54 -6.36 -2.50
C ALA A 104 2.38 -6.17 -1.52
N GLY A 105 1.41 -5.33 -1.90
CA GLY A 105 0.22 -5.06 -1.09
C GLY A 105 0.44 -4.06 0.05
N LEU A 106 1.51 -3.26 0.01
CA LEU A 106 1.70 -2.20 0.99
C LEU A 106 0.79 -1.00 0.69
N PHE A 107 0.31 -0.35 1.75
CA PHE A 107 -0.47 0.88 1.60
C PHE A 107 0.39 1.96 0.95
N LEU A 108 -0.16 2.64 -0.07
CA LEU A 108 0.54 3.65 -0.87
C LEU A 108 1.89 3.19 -1.45
N GLN A 109 2.07 1.88 -1.68
CA GLN A 109 3.30 1.31 -2.22
C GLN A 109 3.78 2.05 -3.49
N ARG A 110 2.87 2.23 -4.46
CA ARG A 110 3.14 2.97 -5.70
C ARG A 110 2.18 4.15 -5.91
N ASN A 111 0.91 3.98 -5.56
CA ASN A 111 -0.14 5.00 -5.71
C ASN A 111 -1.33 4.74 -4.75
N ALA A 112 -2.40 5.54 -4.83
CA ALA A 112 -3.60 5.40 -4.00
C ALA A 112 -4.33 4.06 -4.13
N ALA A 113 -4.17 3.35 -5.25
CA ALA A 113 -4.77 2.03 -5.43
C ALA A 113 -3.95 0.92 -4.75
N SER A 114 -2.67 1.15 -4.45
CA SER A 114 -1.81 0.18 -3.78
C SER A 114 -2.33 -0.21 -2.40
N GLY A 115 -2.15 -1.49 -2.05
CA GLY A 115 -2.67 -2.07 -0.80
C GLY A 115 -4.16 -2.44 -0.86
N ASN A 116 -4.87 -2.09 -1.93
CA ASN A 116 -6.25 -2.53 -2.18
C ASN A 116 -6.29 -3.62 -3.26
N VAL A 117 -7.35 -4.43 -3.28
CA VAL A 117 -7.54 -5.51 -4.26
C VAL A 117 -7.38 -5.03 -5.71
N ARG A 118 -7.84 -3.81 -6.02
CA ARG A 118 -7.72 -3.20 -7.36
C ARG A 118 -6.27 -2.91 -7.77
N GLY A 119 -5.44 -2.42 -6.84
CA GLY A 119 -4.04 -2.06 -7.13
C GLY A 119 -3.05 -3.21 -6.95
N ALA A 120 -3.42 -4.26 -6.23
CA ALA A 120 -2.55 -5.36 -5.86
C ALA A 120 -1.93 -6.07 -7.08
N ALA A 121 -2.71 -6.30 -8.14
CA ALA A 121 -2.21 -6.94 -9.37
C ALA A 121 -1.11 -6.11 -10.04
N PHE A 122 -1.30 -4.79 -10.15
CA PHE A 122 -0.31 -3.88 -10.73
C PHE A 122 0.93 -3.72 -9.84
N ASP A 123 0.77 -3.77 -8.51
CA ASP A 123 1.89 -3.78 -7.56
C ASP A 123 2.73 -5.05 -7.74
N ALA A 124 2.07 -6.21 -7.84
CA ALA A 124 2.71 -7.50 -8.06
C ALA A 124 3.45 -7.52 -9.40
N GLU A 125 2.81 -7.09 -10.49
CA GLU A 125 3.43 -7.01 -11.82
C GLU A 125 4.70 -6.16 -11.79
N TYR A 126 4.65 -4.99 -11.14
CA TYR A 126 5.78 -4.11 -11.01
C TYR A 126 6.96 -4.78 -10.28
N VAL A 127 6.73 -5.38 -9.11
CA VAL A 127 7.81 -5.98 -8.32
C VAL A 127 8.36 -7.24 -8.97
N VAL A 128 7.52 -8.06 -9.62
CA VAL A 128 7.98 -9.22 -10.40
C VAL A 128 8.87 -8.77 -11.56
N ARG A 129 8.50 -7.71 -12.28
CA ARG A 129 9.36 -7.16 -13.35
C ARG A 129 10.71 -6.69 -12.81
N ARG A 130 10.75 -6.06 -11.63
CA ARG A 130 12.00 -5.65 -10.97
C ARG A 130 12.83 -6.84 -10.51
N ALA A 131 12.19 -7.90 -10.00
CA ALA A 131 12.85 -9.14 -9.60
C ALA A 131 13.46 -9.87 -10.80
N LEU A 132 12.72 -10.02 -11.90
CA LEU A 132 13.22 -10.64 -13.13
C LEU A 132 14.43 -9.89 -13.71
N HIS A 133 14.38 -8.56 -13.72
CA HIS A 133 15.52 -7.73 -14.12
C HIS A 133 16.72 -7.93 -13.20
N HIS A 134 16.51 -8.01 -11.88
CA HIS A 134 17.57 -8.25 -10.91
C HIS A 134 18.22 -9.63 -11.08
N LEU A 135 17.43 -10.65 -11.42
CA LEU A 135 17.90 -12.01 -11.73
C LEU A 135 18.57 -12.13 -13.12
N GLY A 136 18.63 -11.05 -13.91
CA GLY A 136 19.15 -11.10 -15.28
C GLY A 136 18.25 -11.89 -16.25
N VAL A 137 17.03 -12.22 -15.84
CA VAL A 137 16.03 -12.91 -16.67
C VAL A 137 15.44 -11.90 -17.64
N HIS A 138 16.13 -11.74 -18.76
CA HIS A 138 15.60 -10.99 -19.90
C HIS A 138 14.46 -11.82 -20.49
N SER A 139 13.25 -11.24 -20.54
CA SER A 139 12.17 -11.77 -21.38
C SER A 139 12.77 -12.06 -22.76
N ARG A 140 12.81 -13.34 -23.10
CA ARG A 140 13.65 -13.91 -24.15
C ARG A 140 13.63 -13.05 -25.42
N SER A 141 14.81 -12.51 -25.77
CA SER A 141 15.15 -12.11 -27.13
C SER A 141 15.01 -13.26 -28.14
N ALA A 142 14.88 -14.51 -27.68
CA ALA A 142 14.74 -15.70 -28.53
C ALA A 142 13.65 -15.60 -29.61
N ALA A 143 12.52 -14.92 -29.36
CA ALA A 143 11.47 -14.75 -30.37
C ALA A 143 11.82 -13.71 -31.45
N LYS A 144 12.60 -12.68 -31.08
CA LYS A 144 13.13 -11.68 -32.05
C LYS A 144 14.32 -12.23 -32.81
N ASP A 145 15.21 -12.96 -32.15
CA ASP A 145 16.40 -13.56 -32.75
C ASP A 145 16.03 -14.67 -33.74
N ALA A 146 15.02 -15.49 -33.43
CA ALA A 146 14.49 -16.49 -34.36
C ALA A 146 13.87 -15.85 -35.61
N ARG A 147 13.08 -14.76 -35.44
CA ARG A 147 12.52 -14.00 -36.57
C ARG A 147 13.60 -13.36 -37.43
N GLN A 148 14.61 -12.76 -36.81
CA GLN A 148 15.67 -12.07 -37.55
C GLN A 148 16.60 -13.05 -38.27
N THR A 149 16.85 -14.22 -37.68
CA THR A 149 17.56 -15.32 -38.33
C THR A 149 16.76 -15.89 -39.50
N ALA A 150 15.46 -16.11 -39.33
CA ALA A 150 14.56 -16.57 -40.41
C ALA A 150 14.48 -15.55 -41.57
N TRP A 151 14.38 -14.25 -41.26
CA TRP A 151 14.40 -13.19 -42.28
C TRP A 151 15.74 -13.10 -43.04
N ARG A 152 16.87 -13.30 -42.36
CA ARG A 152 18.19 -13.35 -43.02
C ARG A 152 18.35 -14.56 -43.94
N GLN A 153 17.82 -15.72 -43.54
CA GLN A 153 17.81 -16.93 -44.36
C GLN A 153 16.90 -16.79 -45.58
N LEU A 154 15.71 -16.20 -45.41
CA LEU A 154 14.77 -15.94 -46.51
C LEU A 154 15.35 -14.95 -47.53
N ARG A 155 16.00 -13.88 -47.06
CA ARG A 155 16.63 -12.88 -47.93
C ARG A 155 17.79 -13.46 -48.75
N ARG A 156 18.63 -14.31 -48.14
CA ARG A 156 19.69 -15.02 -48.87
C ARG A 156 19.17 -15.96 -49.97
N LYS A 157 17.99 -16.55 -49.79
CA LYS A 157 17.35 -17.36 -50.84
C LYS A 157 16.82 -16.51 -51.99
N LEU A 158 16.25 -15.35 -51.67
CA LEU A 158 15.71 -14.42 -52.67
C LEU A 158 16.81 -13.70 -53.49
N ASP A 159 18.01 -13.54 -52.93
CA ASP A 159 19.16 -12.94 -53.63
C ASP A 159 19.96 -13.96 -54.48
N GLN A 160 19.57 -15.25 -54.50
CA GLN A 160 20.23 -16.34 -55.26
C GLN A 160 19.41 -16.87 -56.45
N GLU A 161 18.24 -16.27 -56.73
CA GLU A 161 17.45 -16.45 -57.95
C GLU A 161 17.55 -15.20 -58.83
#